data_AF-A0A1I0SD34-F1
#
_entry.id   AF-A0A1I0SD34-F1
#
_cell.length_a   1.000
_cell.length_b   1.000
_cell.length_c   1.000
_cell.angle_alpha   90.00
_cell.angle_beta   90.00
_cell.angle_gamma   90.00
#
_symmetry.space_group_name_H-M   'P 1'
#
loop_
_entity.id
_entity.type
_entity.pdbx_description
1 polymer ?
#
loop_
_entity_poly.entity_id
_entity_poly.type
_entity_poly.pdbx_seq_one_letter_code
_entity_poly.pdbx_strand_id
1 'polypeptide(L)'
;MQNGHLQMKNIILTISIASLTACGTSIKLAIPEKFKQQATMQHVNGARGNKMSTGDFSTSKIKRGIHISYPVWSWGGRGFLLENLLLNQIGIQKNETVTKEKTKFRYTLSSGKNNAEVYADEKEITKKLEYELINSNSVFNSFEQLQQYKYIFSALINISNQQQRGHWELMMTNIYDRNAENDKNPFTFVKRGDNGLATNGQDTIFIKPLSIKQTALSNGKTGTLPFKLLSGYELSTGDGVIAIIDLIDRNIWFYNELEASEKLTVSAIATAIFARRVHDEKW
;
A
#
# COMPACT_ATOMS: atom_id res chain seq x y z
N MET A 1 -45.02 32.74 -10.99
CA MET A 1 -44.19 32.57 -9.77
C MET A 1 -44.66 31.33 -9.01
N GLN A 2 -44.11 30.14 -9.29
CA GLN A 2 -44.46 28.93 -8.52
C GLN A 2 -43.47 27.74 -8.65
N ASN A 3 -42.24 27.96 -9.15
CA ASN A 3 -41.24 26.88 -9.32
C ASN A 3 -40.12 26.86 -8.27
N GLY A 4 -40.04 27.87 -7.37
CA GLY A 4 -38.97 27.95 -6.37
C GLY A 4 -39.16 27.06 -5.14
N HIS A 5 -40.40 26.67 -4.82
CA HIS A 5 -40.72 26.03 -3.54
C HIS A 5 -40.53 24.49 -3.54
N LEU A 6 -40.55 23.86 -4.72
CA LEU A 6 -40.38 22.40 -4.87
C LEU A 6 -38.91 21.96 -4.87
N GLN A 7 -37.99 22.78 -5.41
CA GLN A 7 -36.57 22.44 -5.44
C GLN A 7 -35.91 22.51 -4.04
N MET A 8 -36.35 23.45 -3.20
CA MET A 8 -35.79 23.62 -1.86
C MET A 8 -36.13 22.45 -0.91
N LYS A 9 -37.32 21.83 -1.07
CA LYS A 9 -37.73 20.66 -0.29
C LYS A 9 -36.91 19.41 -0.62
N ASN A 10 -36.56 19.22 -1.89
CA ASN A 10 -35.77 18.05 -2.32
C ASN A 10 -34.30 18.19 -1.93
N ILE A 11 -33.70 19.39 -2.00
CA ILE A 11 -32.31 19.62 -1.60
C ILE A 11 -32.11 19.41 -0.10
N ILE A 12 -33.06 19.85 0.74
CA ILE A 12 -33.01 19.64 2.19
C ILE A 12 -33.13 18.14 2.52
N LEU A 13 -33.99 17.39 1.82
CA LEU A 13 -34.14 15.95 2.05
C LEU A 13 -32.86 15.16 1.71
N THR A 14 -32.15 15.53 0.64
CA THR A 14 -30.90 14.86 0.23
C THR A 14 -29.74 15.15 1.20
N ILE A 15 -29.67 16.37 1.76
CA ILE A 15 -28.66 16.75 2.76
C ILE A 15 -28.94 16.06 4.11
N SER A 16 -30.21 15.90 4.49
CA SER A 16 -30.61 15.18 5.71
C SER A 16 -30.36 13.66 5.63
N ILE A 17 -30.43 13.05 4.45
CA ILE A 17 -30.07 11.64 4.26
C ILE A 17 -28.54 11.43 4.28
N ALA A 18 -27.76 12.38 3.73
CA ALA A 18 -26.30 12.32 3.77
C ALA A 18 -25.71 12.53 5.19
N SER A 19 -26.44 13.19 6.09
CA SER A 19 -26.01 13.44 7.47
C SER A 19 -26.40 12.33 8.47
N LEU A 20 -27.26 11.37 8.08
CA LEU A 20 -27.61 10.20 8.91
C LEU A 20 -26.71 8.97 8.67
N THR A 21 -25.81 8.99 7.69
CA THR A 21 -24.84 7.92 7.43
C THR A 21 -23.43 8.20 7.98
N ALA A 22 -23.26 9.27 8.77
CA ALA A 22 -21.98 9.65 9.37
C ALA A 22 -21.65 8.92 10.70
N CYS A 23 -22.39 7.87 11.06
CA CYS A 23 -21.98 6.97 12.14
C CYS A 23 -20.79 6.13 11.66
N GLY A 24 -19.59 6.49 12.13
CA GLY A 24 -18.31 5.92 11.74
C GLY A 24 -18.27 4.40 11.76
N THR A 25 -18.28 3.81 10.58
CA THR A 25 -17.87 2.43 10.35
C THR A 25 -16.35 2.37 10.48
N SER A 26 -15.82 2.08 11.68
CA SER A 26 -14.40 1.77 11.83
C SER A 26 -14.16 0.35 11.33
N ILE A 27 -13.60 0.23 10.13
CA ILE A 27 -13.14 -1.05 9.60
C ILE A 27 -11.93 -1.48 10.43
N LYS A 28 -11.93 -2.70 10.96
CA LYS A 28 -10.79 -3.29 11.70
C LYS A 28 -10.27 -4.54 11.00
N LEU A 29 -8.98 -4.82 11.16
CA LEU A 29 -8.38 -6.07 10.73
C LEU A 29 -8.88 -7.24 11.61
N ALA A 30 -9.45 -8.25 10.96
CA ALA A 30 -9.86 -9.48 11.64
C ALA A 30 -8.65 -10.40 11.83
N ILE A 31 -8.04 -10.34 13.02
CA ILE A 31 -6.94 -11.24 13.39
C ILE A 31 -7.53 -12.51 14.04
N PRO A 32 -7.09 -13.72 13.65
CA PRO A 32 -7.55 -14.98 14.25
C PRO A 32 -7.41 -14.97 15.77
N GLU A 33 -8.45 -15.41 16.49
CA GLU A 33 -8.46 -15.37 17.96
C GLU A 33 -7.32 -16.20 18.58
N LYS A 34 -6.97 -17.34 17.97
CA LYS A 34 -5.83 -18.17 18.39
C LYS A 34 -4.52 -17.38 18.39
N PHE A 35 -4.30 -16.55 17.37
CA PHE A 35 -3.10 -15.71 17.31
C PHE A 35 -3.17 -14.57 18.32
N LYS A 36 -4.33 -13.93 18.50
CA LYS A 36 -4.51 -12.85 19.50
C LYS A 36 -4.19 -13.31 20.92
N GLN A 37 -4.47 -14.57 21.27
CA GLN A 37 -4.17 -15.12 22.61
C GLN A 37 -2.67 -15.30 22.84
N GLN A 38 -1.89 -15.46 21.77
CA GLN A 38 -0.44 -15.71 21.82
C GLN A 38 0.38 -14.50 21.34
N ALA A 39 -0.26 -13.35 21.12
CA ALA A 39 0.39 -12.17 20.60
C ALA A 39 0.09 -10.92 21.42
N THR A 40 1.10 -10.05 21.54
CA THR A 40 0.98 -8.75 22.17
C THR A 40 0.83 -7.68 21.09
N MET A 41 -0.25 -6.91 21.17
CA MET A 41 -0.51 -5.78 20.29
C MET A 41 0.24 -4.54 20.78
N GLN A 42 0.93 -3.86 19.87
CA GLN A 42 1.55 -2.57 20.09
C GLN A 42 1.12 -1.57 19.01
N HIS A 43 0.59 -0.43 19.42
CA HIS A 43 0.20 0.63 18.49
C HIS A 43 1.43 1.40 17.99
N VAL A 44 1.41 1.82 16.72
CA VAL A 44 2.47 2.62 16.10
C VAL A 44 2.03 4.08 16.04
N ASN A 45 2.50 4.85 17.01
CA ASN A 45 2.32 6.29 17.02
C ASN A 45 3.12 6.92 15.88
N GLY A 46 2.52 7.90 15.19
CA GLY A 46 3.19 8.61 14.11
C GLY A 46 3.45 7.77 12.86
N ALA A 47 2.76 6.64 12.67
CA ALA A 47 2.81 5.86 11.44
C ALA A 47 2.63 6.77 10.21
N ARG A 48 3.48 6.60 9.18
CA ARG A 48 3.59 7.46 7.98
C ARG A 48 4.10 8.89 8.23
N GLY A 49 4.39 9.24 9.47
CA GLY A 49 4.94 10.54 9.86
C GLY A 49 6.46 10.64 9.62
N ASN A 50 7.05 11.67 10.23
CA ASN A 50 8.50 11.88 10.21
C ASN A 50 9.21 11.23 11.40
N LYS A 51 8.46 10.64 12.34
CA LYS A 51 8.96 9.90 13.49
C LYS A 51 7.87 8.90 13.89
N MET A 52 8.27 7.69 14.27
CA MET A 52 7.37 6.66 14.77
C MET A 52 7.81 6.17 16.14
N SER A 53 6.86 5.72 16.96
CA SER A 53 7.16 4.98 18.19
C SER A 53 6.14 3.87 18.43
N THR A 54 6.59 2.75 18.96
CA THR A 54 5.77 1.57 19.27
C THR A 54 6.42 0.80 20.41
N GLY A 55 5.70 0.63 21.53
CA GLY A 55 6.27 0.06 22.76
C GLY A 55 7.59 0.75 23.15
N ASP A 56 8.64 -0.05 23.31
CA ASP A 56 10.00 0.41 23.67
C ASP A 56 10.83 0.90 22.46
N PHE A 57 10.26 0.84 21.26
CA PHE A 57 10.92 1.22 20.02
C PHE A 57 10.56 2.65 19.61
N SER A 58 11.56 3.46 19.25
CA SER A 58 11.36 4.78 18.66
C SER A 58 12.29 4.98 17.48
N THR A 59 11.78 5.60 16.41
CA THR A 59 12.63 6.03 15.30
C THR A 59 13.27 7.38 15.60
N SER A 60 14.42 7.64 14.99
CA SER A 60 14.91 8.98 14.72
C SER A 60 13.98 9.69 13.74
N LYS A 61 14.25 10.97 13.46
CA LYS A 61 13.60 11.66 12.34
C LYS A 61 13.89 10.90 11.05
N ILE A 62 12.84 10.54 10.31
CA ILE A 62 12.93 9.85 9.03
C ILE A 62 13.37 10.85 7.97
N LYS A 63 14.63 10.70 7.52
CA LYS A 63 15.23 11.53 6.50
C LYS A 63 14.84 10.97 5.14
N ARG A 64 14.04 11.73 4.40
CA ARG A 64 13.58 11.37 3.05
C ARG A 64 14.49 12.01 2.02
N GLY A 65 14.91 11.23 1.04
CA GLY A 65 15.68 11.68 -0.11
C GLY A 65 14.80 12.34 -1.15
N ILE A 66 15.36 12.56 -2.33
CA ILE A 66 14.65 13.16 -3.46
C ILE A 66 13.51 12.21 -3.87
N HIS A 67 12.30 12.74 -3.81
CA HIS A 67 11.13 12.10 -4.40
C HIS A 67 11.03 12.57 -5.85
N ILE A 68 11.19 11.64 -6.78
CA ILE A 68 11.15 11.92 -8.21
C ILE A 68 9.93 11.23 -8.80
N SER A 69 9.00 12.02 -9.33
CA SER A 69 7.89 11.56 -10.17
C SER A 69 7.97 12.30 -11.49
N TYR A 70 8.12 11.58 -12.59
CA TYR A 70 8.07 12.18 -13.92
C TYR A 70 7.13 11.39 -14.83
N PRO A 71 6.17 12.06 -15.46
CA PRO A 71 5.39 11.46 -16.51
C PRO A 71 6.26 11.46 -17.78
N VAL A 72 6.50 10.29 -18.36
CA VAL A 72 7.33 10.14 -19.57
C VAL A 72 6.48 10.46 -20.80
N TRP A 73 6.00 11.71 -20.91
CA TRP A 73 5.17 12.15 -22.04
C TRP A 73 5.94 12.22 -23.37
N SER A 74 7.27 12.26 -23.32
CA SER A 74 8.13 12.53 -24.49
C SER A 74 8.57 11.31 -25.29
N TRP A 75 8.41 10.07 -24.80
CA TRP A 75 8.92 8.87 -25.48
C TRP A 75 7.82 7.89 -25.96
N GLY A 76 6.57 8.02 -25.49
CA GLY A 76 5.46 7.10 -25.80
C GLY A 76 4.53 7.53 -26.95
N GLY A 77 4.51 8.81 -27.33
CA GLY A 77 3.51 9.34 -28.28
C GLY A 77 3.72 8.99 -29.77
N ARG A 78 4.88 8.42 -30.14
CA ARG A 78 5.16 8.06 -31.55
C ARG A 78 4.84 6.60 -31.90
N GLY A 79 4.57 5.75 -30.91
CA GLY A 79 4.32 4.32 -31.13
C GLY A 79 3.01 3.99 -31.82
N PHE A 80 2.02 4.91 -31.78
CA PHE A 80 0.67 4.66 -32.27
C PHE A 80 0.27 5.54 -33.46
N LEU A 81 1.22 6.18 -34.15
CA LEU A 81 0.90 7.11 -35.24
C LEU A 81 0.07 6.46 -36.36
N LEU A 82 0.44 5.24 -36.80
CA LEU A 82 -0.31 4.50 -37.82
C LEU A 82 -1.66 3.98 -37.31
N GLU A 83 -1.73 3.47 -36.08
CA GLU A 83 -2.99 3.04 -35.48
C GLU A 83 -3.95 4.22 -35.30
N ASN A 84 -3.44 5.38 -34.87
CA ASN A 84 -4.25 6.58 -34.70
C ASN A 84 -4.76 7.13 -36.03
N LEU A 85 -4.06 6.96 -37.16
CA LEU A 85 -4.64 7.33 -38.46
C LEU A 85 -5.96 6.59 -38.76
N LEU A 86 -6.08 5.33 -38.32
CA LEU A 86 -7.30 4.54 -38.47
C LEU A 86 -8.30 4.85 -37.35
N LEU A 87 -7.85 4.85 -36.09
CA LEU A 87 -8.71 5.09 -34.93
C LEU A 87 -9.32 6.49 -34.94
N ASN A 88 -8.60 7.51 -35.42
CA ASN A 88 -9.10 8.87 -35.51
C ASN A 88 -10.27 8.97 -36.51
N GLN A 89 -10.35 8.11 -37.54
CA GLN A 89 -11.48 8.09 -38.48
C GLN A 89 -12.79 7.72 -37.78
N ILE A 90 -12.71 6.87 -36.74
CA ILE A 90 -13.85 6.51 -35.89
C ILE A 90 -13.92 7.35 -34.61
N GLY A 91 -13.15 8.44 -34.55
CA GLY A 91 -13.17 9.40 -33.45
C GLY A 91 -12.46 8.95 -32.16
N ILE A 92 -11.56 7.97 -32.23
CA ILE A 92 -10.80 7.44 -31.09
C ILE A 92 -9.33 7.79 -31.25
N GLN A 93 -8.70 8.31 -30.19
CA GLN A 93 -7.26 8.49 -30.10
C GLN A 93 -6.67 7.52 -29.09
N LYS A 94 -5.52 6.92 -29.41
CA LYS A 94 -4.77 6.05 -28.51
C LYS A 94 -3.47 6.71 -28.09
N ASN A 95 -3.24 6.80 -26.78
CA ASN A 95 -2.05 7.33 -26.16
C ASN A 95 -1.44 6.29 -25.20
N GLU A 96 -0.16 6.47 -24.86
CA GLU A 96 0.53 5.66 -23.85
C GLU A 96 1.15 6.56 -22.80
N THR A 97 0.80 6.29 -21.54
CA THR A 97 1.32 7.01 -20.38
C THR A 97 2.20 6.07 -19.57
N VAL A 98 3.44 6.50 -19.34
CA VAL A 98 4.38 5.84 -18.43
C VAL A 98 4.70 6.79 -17.30
N THR A 99 4.35 6.39 -16.08
CA THR A 99 4.69 7.11 -14.85
C THR A 99 5.78 6.33 -14.14
N LYS A 100 6.85 7.02 -13.74
CA LYS A 100 7.89 6.46 -12.89
C LYS A 100 8.00 7.29 -11.63
N GLU A 101 7.93 6.61 -10.49
CA GLU A 101 8.08 7.23 -9.19
C GLU A 101 9.19 6.54 -8.40
N LYS A 102 10.05 7.32 -7.76
CA LYS A 102 11.14 6.80 -6.94
C LYS A 102 11.32 7.62 -5.68
N THR A 103 11.48 6.95 -4.55
CA THR A 103 11.86 7.60 -3.30
C THR A 103 12.87 6.77 -2.53
N LYS A 104 13.60 7.45 -1.64
CA LYS A 104 14.52 6.81 -0.69
C LYS A 104 14.30 7.42 0.68
N PHE A 105 14.50 6.64 1.73
CA PHE A 105 14.49 7.18 3.09
C PHE A 105 15.43 6.41 4.00
N ARG A 106 15.82 7.07 5.09
CA ARG A 106 16.65 6.47 6.12
C ARG A 106 16.31 6.97 7.52
N TYR A 107 16.51 6.13 8.51
CA TYR A 107 16.35 6.45 9.92
C TYR A 107 17.05 5.41 10.80
N THR A 108 17.14 5.69 12.08
CA THR A 108 17.57 4.74 13.10
C THR A 108 16.35 4.36 13.95
N LEU A 109 16.15 3.08 14.22
CA LEU A 109 15.21 2.56 15.21
C LEU A 109 16.00 2.23 16.48
N SER A 110 15.57 2.75 17.62
CA SER A 110 16.26 2.57 18.90
C SER A 110 15.34 1.88 19.90
N SER A 111 15.92 0.94 20.67
CA SER A 111 15.30 0.26 21.81
C SER A 111 16.31 0.22 22.96
N GLY A 112 16.33 1.27 23.78
CA GLY A 112 17.34 1.43 24.83
C GLY A 112 18.75 1.51 24.25
N LYS A 113 19.58 0.48 24.50
CA LYS A 113 20.97 0.40 24.01
C LYS A 113 21.10 -0.20 22.61
N ASN A 114 20.05 -0.82 22.09
CA ASN A 114 20.07 -1.48 20.79
C ASN A 114 19.58 -0.53 19.70
N ASN A 115 20.26 -0.49 18.57
CA ASN A 115 19.89 0.35 17.44
C ASN A 115 19.87 -0.44 16.14
N ALA A 116 18.90 -0.16 15.27
CA ALA A 116 18.84 -0.64 13.91
C ALA A 116 18.84 0.54 12.93
N GLU A 117 19.78 0.60 12.00
CA GLU A 117 19.79 1.59 10.93
C GLU A 117 19.04 1.05 9.72
N VAL A 118 18.06 1.82 9.25
CA VAL A 118 17.21 1.43 8.12
C VAL A 118 17.47 2.36 6.94
N TYR A 119 17.75 1.77 5.78
CA TYR A 119 17.92 2.46 4.51
C TYR A 119 17.00 1.83 3.47
N ALA A 120 16.04 2.58 2.93
CA ALA A 120 15.06 2.05 2.00
C ALA A 120 15.05 2.77 0.64
N ASP A 121 14.68 2.03 -0.40
CA ASP A 121 14.44 2.48 -1.77
C ASP A 121 13.07 1.95 -2.23
N GLU A 122 12.25 2.82 -2.79
CA GLU A 122 10.97 2.48 -3.41
C GLU A 122 10.98 2.93 -4.85
N LYS A 123 10.51 2.05 -5.74
CA LYS A 123 10.36 2.32 -7.17
C LYS A 123 9.02 1.81 -7.64
N GLU A 124 8.27 2.67 -8.31
CA GLU A 124 7.07 2.31 -9.04
C GLU A 124 7.23 2.68 -10.52
N ILE A 125 6.82 1.76 -11.39
CA ILE A 125 6.64 2.01 -12.81
C ILE A 125 5.23 1.56 -13.17
N THR A 126 4.42 2.49 -13.66
CA THR A 126 3.07 2.24 -14.13
C THR A 126 2.98 2.61 -15.61
N LYS A 127 2.53 1.66 -16.43
CA LYS A 127 2.32 1.83 -17.88
C LYS A 127 0.86 1.58 -18.21
N LYS A 128 0.22 2.57 -18.85
CA LYS A 128 -1.18 2.52 -19.27
C LYS A 128 -1.30 2.87 -20.75
N LEU A 129 -2.29 2.27 -21.41
CA LEU A 129 -2.83 2.78 -22.68
C LEU A 129 -4.09 3.56 -22.38
N GLU A 130 -4.21 4.71 -23.00
CA GLU A 130 -5.35 5.62 -22.86
C GLU A 130 -6.06 5.69 -24.20
N TYR A 131 -7.37 5.50 -24.19
CA TYR A 131 -8.23 5.60 -25.34
C TYR A 131 -9.18 6.78 -25.13
N GLU A 132 -9.11 7.80 -25.96
CA GLU A 132 -9.86 9.05 -25.81
C GLU A 132 -10.78 9.28 -27.00
N LEU A 133 -12.03 9.69 -26.75
CA LEU A 133 -12.95 10.11 -27.80
C LEU A 133 -12.71 11.58 -28.16
N ILE A 134 -12.35 11.84 -29.42
CA ILE A 134 -11.91 13.16 -29.91
C ILE A 134 -13.09 14.13 -30.12
N ASN A 135 -14.30 13.61 -30.35
CA ASN A 135 -15.49 14.40 -30.75
C ASN A 135 -16.62 14.40 -29.70
N SER A 136 -16.31 14.18 -28.43
CA SER A 136 -17.29 14.14 -27.35
C SER A 136 -16.99 15.22 -26.30
N ASN A 137 -18.03 15.88 -25.79
CA ASN A 137 -17.96 16.85 -24.69
C ASN A 137 -18.39 16.24 -23.34
N SER A 138 -18.44 14.91 -23.22
CA SER A 138 -18.80 14.24 -21.97
C SER A 138 -17.60 14.07 -21.02
N VAL A 139 -17.85 13.96 -19.71
CA VAL A 139 -16.80 13.77 -18.68
C VAL A 139 -16.24 12.33 -18.69
N PHE A 140 -16.89 11.40 -19.37
CA PHE A 140 -16.51 9.97 -19.46
C PHE A 140 -16.00 9.56 -20.86
N ASN A 141 -15.08 10.34 -21.43
CA ASN A 141 -14.60 10.12 -22.81
C ASN A 141 -13.31 9.32 -22.91
N SER A 142 -12.72 8.95 -21.78
CA SER A 142 -11.45 8.22 -21.75
C SER A 142 -11.59 6.86 -21.08
N PHE A 143 -10.88 5.88 -21.63
CA PHE A 143 -10.72 4.56 -21.07
C PHE A 143 -9.24 4.28 -20.88
N GLU A 144 -8.86 3.87 -19.67
CA GLU A 144 -7.48 3.50 -19.35
C GLU A 144 -7.34 1.98 -19.23
N GLN A 145 -6.37 1.42 -19.95
CA GLN A 145 -6.01 0.01 -19.87
C GLN A 145 -4.61 -0.15 -19.27
N LEU A 146 -4.54 -0.77 -18.10
CA LEU A 146 -3.27 -1.13 -17.47
C LEU A 146 -2.50 -2.14 -18.33
N GLN A 147 -1.28 -1.80 -18.72
CA GLN A 147 -0.37 -2.69 -19.45
C GLN A 147 0.67 -3.32 -18.54
N GLN A 148 1.28 -2.51 -17.68
CA GLN A 148 2.35 -2.95 -16.80
C GLN A 148 2.31 -2.16 -15.50
N TYR A 149 2.53 -2.87 -14.41
CA TYR A 149 2.73 -2.28 -13.09
C TYR A 149 3.91 -2.99 -12.44
N LYS A 150 4.89 -2.23 -11.98
CA LYS A 150 6.08 -2.76 -11.32
C LYS A 150 6.37 -1.91 -10.10
N TYR A 151 6.03 -2.44 -8.94
CA TYR A 151 6.42 -1.88 -7.67
C TYR A 151 7.48 -2.74 -7.00
N ILE A 152 8.54 -2.09 -6.52
CA ILE A 152 9.63 -2.69 -5.78
C ILE A 152 9.91 -1.80 -4.58
N PHE A 153 9.82 -2.39 -3.40
CA PHE A 153 10.31 -1.84 -2.16
C PHE A 153 11.49 -2.66 -1.68
N SER A 154 12.58 -2.00 -1.32
CA SER A 154 13.68 -2.65 -0.64
C SER A 154 14.16 -1.85 0.56
N ALA A 155 14.67 -2.53 1.58
CA ALA A 155 15.32 -1.91 2.70
C ALA A 155 16.51 -2.74 3.20
N LEU A 156 17.60 -2.06 3.54
CA LEU A 156 18.72 -2.60 4.29
C LEU A 156 18.55 -2.19 5.75
N ILE A 157 18.56 -3.18 6.64
CA ILE A 157 18.36 -3.00 8.08
C ILE A 157 19.62 -3.51 8.78
N ASN A 158 20.47 -2.60 9.25
CA ASN A 158 21.70 -2.93 9.96
C ASN A 158 21.43 -2.91 11.45
N ILE A 159 21.53 -4.05 12.12
CA ILE A 159 21.31 -4.16 13.56
C ILE A 159 22.65 -4.07 14.28
N SER A 160 22.74 -3.09 15.18
CA SER A 160 23.85 -2.90 16.10
C SER A 160 23.42 -3.30 17.51
N ASN A 161 23.64 -4.58 17.83
CA ASN A 161 23.55 -5.13 19.18
C ASN A 161 24.98 -5.46 19.67
N GLN A 162 25.22 -5.37 20.98
CA GLN A 162 26.44 -5.87 21.63
C GLN A 162 26.71 -7.37 21.39
N GLN A 163 25.69 -8.17 21.08
CA GLN A 163 25.78 -9.63 20.90
C GLN A 163 25.62 -10.11 19.44
N GLN A 164 24.99 -9.34 18.56
CA GLN A 164 24.81 -9.70 17.15
C GLN A 164 24.99 -8.48 16.25
N ARG A 165 25.94 -8.58 15.31
CA ARG A 165 26.03 -7.70 14.14
C ARG A 165 25.46 -8.46 12.97
N GLY A 166 24.37 -7.95 12.40
CA GLY A 166 23.72 -8.55 11.24
C GLY A 166 23.10 -7.48 10.38
N HIS A 167 23.04 -7.72 9.09
CA HIS A 167 22.25 -6.93 8.16
C HIS A 167 21.10 -7.79 7.67
N TRP A 168 19.91 -7.19 7.58
CA TRP A 168 18.74 -7.79 6.97
C TRP A 168 18.43 -7.06 5.67
N GLU A 169 18.23 -7.82 4.60
CA GLU A 169 17.80 -7.33 3.31
C GLU A 169 16.31 -7.63 3.15
N LEU A 170 15.50 -6.58 3.14
CA LEU A 170 14.06 -6.62 2.90
C LEU A 170 13.79 -6.32 1.43
N MET A 171 12.96 -7.13 0.79
CA MET A 171 12.43 -6.88 -0.54
C MET A 171 10.95 -7.26 -0.63
N MET A 172 10.13 -6.35 -1.15
CA MET A 172 8.72 -6.58 -1.45
C MET A 172 8.43 -6.14 -2.88
N THR A 173 7.65 -6.93 -3.61
CA THR A 173 7.33 -6.66 -5.02
C THR A 173 5.85 -6.86 -5.32
N ASN A 174 5.36 -6.06 -6.25
CA ASN A 174 4.06 -6.22 -6.87
C ASN A 174 4.22 -5.93 -8.36
N ILE A 175 4.21 -7.01 -9.14
CA ILE A 175 4.51 -6.98 -10.57
C ILE A 175 3.31 -7.55 -11.30
N TYR A 176 2.81 -6.77 -12.26
CA TYR A 176 1.81 -7.17 -13.22
C TYR A 176 2.30 -6.79 -14.62
N ASP A 177 2.20 -7.73 -15.54
CA ASP A 177 2.49 -7.51 -16.95
C ASP A 177 1.42 -8.21 -17.79
N ARG A 178 0.56 -7.42 -18.44
CA ARG A 178 -0.57 -7.91 -19.21
C ARG A 178 -0.16 -8.93 -20.27
N ASN A 179 0.98 -8.70 -20.93
CA ASN A 179 1.45 -9.55 -22.01
C ASN A 179 2.02 -10.86 -21.45
N ALA A 180 2.80 -10.79 -20.37
CA ALA A 180 3.34 -11.98 -19.73
C ALA A 180 2.25 -12.87 -19.12
N GLU A 181 1.19 -12.26 -18.58
CA GLU A 181 0.05 -12.98 -17.98
C GLU A 181 -1.02 -13.40 -19.01
N ASN A 182 -0.87 -13.03 -20.29
CA ASN A 182 -1.87 -13.22 -21.34
C ASN A 182 -3.27 -12.70 -20.95
N ASP A 183 -3.33 -11.57 -20.23
CA ASP A 183 -4.58 -11.05 -19.69
C ASP A 183 -5.40 -10.29 -20.75
N LYS A 184 -6.55 -10.88 -21.11
CA LYS A 184 -7.50 -10.34 -22.10
C LYS A 184 -8.51 -9.36 -21.50
N ASN A 185 -8.60 -9.23 -20.17
CA ASN A 185 -9.58 -8.36 -19.53
C ASN A 185 -9.15 -6.88 -19.60
N PRO A 186 -9.88 -6.00 -20.30
CA PRO A 186 -9.49 -4.60 -20.39
C PRO A 186 -9.61 -3.86 -19.05
N PHE A 187 -10.44 -4.36 -18.12
CA PHE A 187 -10.71 -3.74 -16.81
C PHE A 187 -9.82 -4.25 -15.67
N THR A 188 -8.71 -4.93 -15.98
CA THR A 188 -7.78 -5.41 -14.96
C THR A 188 -7.15 -4.26 -14.20
N PHE A 189 -7.16 -4.39 -12.88
CA PHE A 189 -6.51 -3.49 -11.93
C PHE A 189 -5.39 -4.23 -11.20
N VAL A 190 -4.42 -3.48 -10.70
CA VAL A 190 -3.31 -4.00 -9.90
C VAL A 190 -3.85 -4.73 -8.67
N LYS A 191 -3.43 -5.99 -8.47
CA LYS A 191 -3.74 -6.73 -7.24
C LYS A 191 -3.13 -5.98 -6.06
N ARG A 192 -3.93 -5.71 -5.02
CA ARG A 192 -3.46 -5.05 -3.80
C ARG A 192 -2.60 -6.00 -2.97
N GLY A 193 -1.62 -5.45 -2.27
CA GLY A 193 -0.69 -6.21 -1.45
C GLY A 193 0.54 -6.71 -2.19
N ASP A 194 1.69 -6.38 -1.63
CA ASP A 194 2.99 -6.81 -2.12
C ASP A 194 3.42 -8.08 -1.38
N ASN A 195 4.04 -9.02 -2.10
CA ASN A 195 4.68 -10.16 -1.46
C ASN A 195 6.17 -9.86 -1.29
N GLY A 196 6.78 -10.40 -0.24
CA GLY A 196 8.18 -10.16 -0.02
C GLY A 196 8.82 -11.11 0.97
N LEU A 197 10.08 -10.81 1.25
CA LEU A 197 10.86 -11.48 2.26
C LEU A 197 11.88 -10.51 2.87
N ALA A 198 12.31 -10.80 4.08
CA ALA A 198 13.51 -10.24 4.67
C ALA A 198 14.46 -11.38 5.02
N THR A 199 15.76 -11.25 4.72
CA THR A 199 16.77 -12.26 5.06
C THR A 199 18.09 -11.65 5.51
N ASN A 200 18.80 -12.34 6.39
CA ASN A 200 20.18 -12.02 6.78
C ASN A 200 21.20 -13.03 6.19
N GLY A 201 20.76 -13.90 5.25
CA GLY A 201 21.54 -14.99 4.68
C GLY A 201 21.46 -16.33 5.43
N GLN A 202 21.08 -16.31 6.70
CA GLN A 202 20.86 -17.51 7.54
C GLN A 202 19.36 -17.78 7.72
N ASP A 203 18.64 -16.74 8.14
CA ASP A 203 17.22 -16.75 8.47
C ASP A 203 16.43 -16.00 7.39
N THR A 204 15.17 -16.37 7.22
CA THR A 204 14.26 -15.72 6.28
C THR A 204 12.90 -15.51 6.93
N ILE A 205 12.41 -14.27 6.85
CA ILE A 205 11.05 -13.88 7.23
C ILE A 205 10.28 -13.62 5.95
N PHE A 206 9.24 -14.42 5.68
CA PHE A 206 8.31 -14.22 4.58
C PHE A 206 7.27 -13.17 4.95
N ILE A 207 6.97 -12.30 4.00
CA ILE A 207 6.01 -11.20 4.15
C ILE A 207 4.88 -11.43 3.17
N LYS A 208 3.69 -11.72 3.69
CA LYS A 208 2.50 -12.02 2.91
C LYS A 208 1.42 -10.97 3.12
N PRO A 209 0.76 -10.46 2.07
CA PRO A 209 -0.31 -9.50 2.22
C PRO A 209 -1.53 -10.15 2.87
N LEU A 210 -2.06 -9.50 3.89
CA LEU A 210 -3.33 -9.85 4.53
C LEU A 210 -4.41 -8.97 3.95
N SER A 211 -5.34 -9.59 3.21
CA SER A 211 -6.52 -8.90 2.68
C SER A 211 -7.78 -9.29 3.47
N ILE A 212 -8.53 -8.31 3.92
CA ILE A 212 -9.87 -8.53 4.45
C ILE A 212 -10.91 -8.50 3.33
N LYS A 213 -11.78 -9.51 3.33
CA LYS A 213 -13.12 -9.40 2.75
C LYS A 213 -14.15 -9.05 3.82
N GLN A 214 -13.87 -9.34 5.09
CA GLN A 214 -14.81 -9.14 6.19
C GLN A 214 -14.36 -7.96 7.06
N THR A 215 -15.26 -7.04 7.35
CA THR A 215 -15.03 -5.90 8.23
C THR A 215 -15.79 -6.11 9.52
N ALA A 216 -15.19 -5.80 10.66
CA ALA A 216 -15.92 -5.72 11.92
C ALA A 216 -16.38 -4.27 12.10
N LEU A 217 -17.69 -4.06 12.22
CA LEU A 217 -18.25 -2.77 12.63
C LEU A 217 -17.98 -2.54 14.14
N SER A 218 -18.03 -1.28 14.57
CA SER A 218 -17.88 -0.86 15.97
C SER A 218 -18.91 -1.50 16.93
N ASN A 219 -19.99 -2.08 16.41
CA ASN A 219 -21.00 -2.84 17.15
C ASN A 219 -20.76 -4.37 17.18
N GLY A 220 -19.60 -4.84 16.71
CA GLY A 220 -19.25 -6.26 16.65
C GLY A 220 -19.87 -7.05 15.50
N LYS A 221 -20.75 -6.44 14.68
CA LYS A 221 -21.30 -7.11 13.49
C LYS A 221 -20.26 -7.18 12.38
N THR A 222 -20.13 -8.36 11.77
CA THR A 222 -19.27 -8.58 10.62
C THR A 222 -20.01 -8.23 9.33
N GLY A 223 -19.42 -7.37 8.50
CA GLY A 223 -19.85 -7.07 7.13
C GLY A 223 -18.89 -7.70 6.13
N THR A 224 -19.33 -7.92 4.89
CA THR A 224 -18.44 -8.36 3.79
C THR A 224 -18.33 -7.23 2.77
N LEU A 225 -17.10 -6.84 2.43
CA LEU A 225 -16.81 -5.87 1.38
C LEU A 225 -17.00 -6.52 0.00
N PRO A 226 -17.54 -5.78 -0.99
CA PRO A 226 -17.67 -6.28 -2.36
C PRO A 226 -16.31 -6.43 -3.07
N PHE A 227 -15.21 -5.97 -2.45
CA PHE A 227 -13.83 -6.09 -2.94
C PHE A 227 -12.88 -6.48 -1.79
N LYS A 228 -11.74 -7.08 -2.15
CA LYS A 228 -10.65 -7.36 -1.19
C LYS A 228 -9.93 -6.06 -0.87
N LEU A 229 -9.77 -5.75 0.41
CA LEU A 229 -9.01 -4.61 0.90
C LEU A 229 -7.71 -5.11 1.55
N LEU A 230 -6.55 -4.59 1.15
CA LEU A 230 -5.31 -4.85 1.89
C LEU A 230 -5.47 -4.23 3.28
N SER A 231 -5.26 -5.06 4.29
CA SER A 231 -5.41 -4.70 5.70
C SER A 231 -4.11 -4.77 6.48
N GLY A 232 -3.12 -5.47 5.95
CA GLY A 232 -1.90 -5.72 6.69
C GLY A 232 -0.93 -6.63 5.98
N TYR A 233 0.10 -7.03 6.73
CA TYR A 233 1.02 -8.08 6.33
C TYR A 233 1.22 -9.08 7.46
N GLU A 234 1.32 -10.35 7.08
CA GLU A 234 1.77 -11.43 7.94
C GLU A 234 3.28 -11.62 7.76
N LEU A 235 4.00 -11.67 8.87
CA LEU A 235 5.41 -12.03 8.92
C LEU A 235 5.52 -13.45 9.46
N SER A 236 6.15 -14.34 8.70
CA SER A 236 6.29 -15.75 9.05
C SER A 236 7.70 -16.26 8.80
N THR A 237 8.15 -17.21 9.60
CA THR A 237 9.37 -17.99 9.39
C THR A 237 9.00 -19.40 8.94
N GLY A 238 9.98 -20.31 8.85
CA GLY A 238 9.71 -21.74 8.63
C GLY A 238 8.84 -22.36 9.72
N ASP A 239 8.88 -21.82 10.94
CA ASP A 239 8.22 -22.38 12.13
C ASP A 239 6.81 -21.83 12.36
N GLY A 240 6.43 -20.74 11.67
CA GLY A 240 5.09 -20.18 11.76
C GLY A 240 5.03 -18.66 11.67
N VAL A 241 3.87 -18.11 12.03
CA VAL A 241 3.63 -16.65 12.03
C VAL A 241 4.25 -16.03 13.27
N ILE A 242 5.15 -15.07 13.07
CA ILE A 242 5.86 -14.38 14.16
C ILE A 242 5.27 -12.99 14.44
N ALA A 243 4.67 -12.35 13.43
CA ALA A 243 4.05 -11.04 13.62
C ALA A 243 2.99 -10.71 12.57
N ILE A 244 2.10 -9.78 12.90
CA ILE A 244 1.14 -9.19 11.98
C ILE A 244 1.26 -7.66 12.03
N ILE A 245 1.49 -7.05 10.88
CA ILE A 245 1.43 -5.60 10.69
C ILE A 245 0.01 -5.25 10.27
N ASP A 246 -0.75 -4.63 11.16
CA ASP A 246 -2.05 -4.07 10.86
C ASP A 246 -1.84 -2.66 10.30
N LEU A 247 -2.07 -2.52 9.00
CA LEU A 247 -1.97 -1.20 8.38
C LEU A 247 -3.13 -0.33 8.89
N ILE A 248 -4.37 -0.85 8.92
CA ILE A 248 -5.60 -0.06 9.13
C ILE A 248 -5.58 0.65 10.48
N ASP A 249 -5.45 -0.11 11.56
CA ASP A 249 -5.39 0.44 12.92
C ASP A 249 -3.95 0.80 13.33
N ARG A 250 -2.97 0.64 12.43
CA ARG A 250 -1.55 0.98 12.63
C ARG A 250 -0.96 0.28 13.85
N ASN A 251 -1.22 -1.02 13.95
CA ASN A 251 -0.73 -1.85 15.04
C ASN A 251 0.31 -2.86 14.53
N ILE A 252 1.17 -3.30 15.42
CA ILE A 252 2.03 -4.48 15.23
C ILE A 252 1.65 -5.48 16.30
N TRP A 253 1.33 -6.69 15.89
CA TRP A 253 1.07 -7.82 16.77
C TRP A 253 2.31 -8.70 16.77
N PHE A 254 2.96 -8.81 17.92
CA PHE A 254 4.15 -9.65 18.10
C PHE A 254 3.76 -10.95 18.75
N TYR A 255 4.23 -12.08 18.22
CA TYR A 255 4.16 -13.33 18.96
C TYR A 255 4.92 -13.21 20.29
N ASN A 256 4.31 -13.67 21.38
CA ASN A 256 4.75 -13.37 22.74
C ASN A 256 6.17 -13.88 23.02
N GLU A 257 6.51 -15.03 22.46
CA GLU A 257 7.78 -15.74 22.70
C GLU A 257 8.94 -15.15 21.90
N LEU A 258 8.72 -14.12 21.07
CA LEU A 258 9.82 -13.46 20.36
C LEU A 258 10.81 -12.81 21.33
N GLU A 259 12.10 -13.07 21.10
CA GLU A 259 13.19 -12.46 21.83
C GLU A 259 13.33 -10.96 21.49
N ALA A 260 14.08 -10.22 22.31
CA ALA A 260 14.26 -8.79 22.12
C ALA A 260 14.95 -8.44 20.78
N SER A 261 15.89 -9.27 20.32
CA SER A 261 16.58 -9.14 19.03
C SER A 261 15.62 -9.35 17.84
N GLU A 262 14.75 -10.34 17.94
CA GLU A 262 13.73 -10.64 16.93
C GLU A 262 12.67 -9.55 16.88
N LYS A 263 12.18 -9.10 18.05
CA LYS A 263 11.25 -7.97 18.16
C LYS A 263 11.83 -6.69 17.55
N LEU A 264 13.13 -6.42 17.71
CA LEU A 264 13.80 -5.29 17.06
C LEU A 264 13.82 -5.45 15.54
N THR A 265 14.12 -6.64 15.03
CA THR A 265 14.13 -6.95 13.59
C THR A 265 12.73 -6.79 12.99
N VAL A 266 11.72 -7.40 13.59
CA VAL A 266 10.31 -7.28 13.18
C VAL A 266 9.85 -5.82 13.24
N SER A 267 10.20 -5.08 14.30
CA SER A 267 9.87 -3.66 14.42
C SER A 267 10.54 -2.82 13.33
N ALA A 268 11.78 -3.12 12.96
CA ALA A 268 12.49 -2.43 11.87
C ALA A 268 11.82 -2.70 10.51
N ILE A 269 11.44 -3.95 10.23
CA ILE A 269 10.67 -4.30 9.02
C ILE A 269 9.32 -3.57 9.01
N ALA A 270 8.58 -3.62 10.12
CA ALA A 270 7.26 -3.01 10.22
C ALA A 270 7.31 -1.49 10.06
N THR A 271 8.23 -0.83 10.75
CA THR A 271 8.42 0.62 10.60
C THR A 271 8.90 0.99 9.19
N ALA A 272 9.71 0.16 8.52
CA ALA A 272 10.07 0.38 7.13
C ALA A 272 8.84 0.32 6.21
N ILE A 273 7.95 -0.66 6.43
CA ILE A 273 6.67 -0.82 5.71
C ILE A 273 5.74 0.38 5.97
N PHE A 274 5.62 0.86 7.22
CA PHE A 274 4.81 2.04 7.56
C PHE A 274 5.38 3.36 7.03
N ALA A 275 6.70 3.44 6.83
CA ALA A 275 7.36 4.64 6.34
C ALA A 275 7.19 4.87 4.83
N ARG A 276 6.64 3.88 4.11
CA ARG A 276 6.47 3.91 2.66
C ARG A 276 5.60 5.07 2.18
N ARG A 277 5.88 5.59 0.97
CA ARG A 277 5.16 6.75 0.42
C ARG A 277 4.75 6.65 -1.05
N VAL A 278 5.44 5.85 -1.86
CA VAL A 278 5.16 5.78 -3.30
C VAL A 278 3.95 4.90 -3.53
N HIS A 279 4.03 3.65 -3.07
CA HIS A 279 2.88 2.78 -2.97
C HIS A 279 2.21 2.99 -1.60
N ASP A 280 1.63 4.17 -1.43
CA ASP A 280 0.69 4.42 -0.36
C ASP A 280 -0.65 3.80 -0.77
N GLU A 281 -0.87 2.54 -0.38
CA GLU A 281 -2.22 1.96 -0.39
C GLU A 281 -3.06 2.74 0.62
N LYS A 282 -3.53 3.92 0.18
CA LYS A 282 -4.37 4.82 0.95
C LYS A 282 -5.72 4.15 1.16
N TRP A 283 -6.05 3.96 2.43
CA TRP A 283 -7.41 3.96 2.95
C TRP A 283 -8.13 5.28 2.62
#